data_AF-A0AAD6KD01-F1
#
_entry.id   AF-A0AAD6KD01-F1
#
_cell.length_a   1.000
_cell.length_b   1.000
_cell.length_c   1.000
_cell.angle_alpha   90.00
_cell.angle_beta   90.00
_cell.angle_gamma   90.00
#
_symmetry.space_group_name_H-M   'P 1'
#
loop_
_entity.id
_entity.type
_entity.pdbx_description
1 polymer ?
#
loop_
_entity_poly.entity_id
_entity_poly.type
_entity_poly.pdbx_seq_one_letter_code
_entity_poly.pdbx_strand_id
1 'polypeptide(L)'
;MPVLLKSSKVASQEGYLERSADESPFKKLCSYVVPALVKALSKESLPEIATVILDSLDECMKVSEHVLDEDQTDLFLKTIMNVLQKISSLSKSRVGAVEGINQTLPDEENGEEQKVYDKAADCMTTFIRTHKNTFSPFIGKLAPCIELMWVSLNILFCSHSVIPW
;
A
#
# COMPACT_ATOMS: atom_id res chain seq x y z
N MET A 1 -11.87 10.35 3.21
CA MET A 1 -10.96 11.13 2.34
C MET A 1 -11.21 11.00 0.84
N PRO A 2 -11.35 9.80 0.23
CA PRO A 2 -11.44 9.68 -1.23
C PRO A 2 -12.64 10.40 -1.87
N VAL A 3 -13.79 10.48 -1.17
CA VAL A 3 -14.97 11.24 -1.63
C VAL A 3 -14.63 12.71 -1.87
N LEU A 4 -13.85 13.34 -0.99
CA LEU A 4 -13.46 14.75 -1.12
C LEU A 4 -12.59 14.97 -2.36
N LEU A 5 -11.64 14.08 -2.64
CA LEU A 5 -10.82 14.15 -3.85
C LEU A 5 -11.66 13.96 -5.11
N LYS A 6 -12.60 13.00 -5.11
CA LYS A 6 -13.51 12.78 -6.24
C LYS A 6 -14.36 14.03 -6.52
N SER A 7 -14.97 14.61 -5.48
CA SER A 7 -15.74 15.86 -5.61
C SER A 7 -14.89 17.03 -6.10
N SER A 8 -13.67 17.19 -5.57
CA SER A 8 -12.75 18.25 -6.00
C SER A 8 -12.29 18.10 -7.45
N LYS A 9 -12.07 16.85 -7.92
CA LYS A 9 -11.74 16.55 -9.31
C LYS A 9 -12.87 16.95 -10.25
N VAL A 10 -14.11 16.55 -9.92
CA VAL A 10 -15.31 16.93 -10.69
C VAL A 10 -15.49 18.44 -10.71
N ALA A 11 -15.41 19.11 -9.56
CA ALA A 11 -15.55 20.56 -9.50
C ALA A 11 -14.47 21.31 -10.32
N SER A 12 -13.24 20.75 -10.40
CA SER A 12 -12.17 21.30 -11.24
C SER A 12 -12.40 21.07 -12.74
N GLN A 13 -13.03 19.95 -13.12
CA GLN A 13 -13.36 19.62 -14.51
C GLN A 13 -14.53 20.46 -15.03
N GLU A 14 -15.54 20.69 -14.18
CA GLU A 14 -16.73 21.48 -14.48
C GLU A 14 -16.48 23.01 -14.41
N GLY A 15 -15.26 23.44 -14.04
CA GLY A 15 -14.90 24.85 -14.01
C GLY A 15 -15.50 25.64 -12.83
N TYR A 16 -16.05 24.98 -11.82
CA TYR A 16 -16.57 25.62 -10.60
C TYR A 16 -15.46 26.20 -9.69
N LEU A 17 -14.21 25.83 -9.93
CA LEU A 17 -13.06 26.26 -9.14
C LEU A 17 -12.17 27.18 -9.97
N GLU A 18 -11.90 28.38 -9.44
CA GLU A 18 -10.94 29.31 -10.05
C GLU A 18 -9.57 28.63 -10.18
N ARG A 19 -9.09 28.55 -11.43
CA ARG A 19 -7.74 28.10 -11.71
C ARG A 19 -6.79 29.24 -11.36
N SER A 20 -6.23 29.21 -10.16
CA SER A 20 -5.09 30.08 -9.82
C SER A 20 -3.92 29.76 -10.76
N ALA A 21 -3.09 30.76 -11.06
CA ALA A 21 -2.02 30.65 -12.06
C ALA A 21 -0.96 29.57 -11.74
N ASP A 22 -0.82 29.16 -10.47
CA ASP A 22 0.25 28.26 -10.02
C ASP A 22 -0.15 26.79 -9.81
N GLU A 23 -1.36 26.47 -9.31
CA GLU A 23 -1.81 25.07 -9.14
C GLU A 23 -3.33 24.93 -9.16
N SER A 24 -3.82 23.77 -9.63
CA SER A 24 -5.25 23.43 -9.52
C SER A 24 -5.60 23.10 -8.06
N PRO A 25 -6.75 23.55 -7.54
CA PRO A 25 -7.17 23.24 -6.16
C PRO A 25 -7.24 21.73 -5.88
N PHE A 26 -7.56 20.91 -6.89
CA PHE A 26 -7.48 19.47 -6.82
C PHE A 26 -6.06 18.96 -6.55
N LYS A 27 -5.05 19.47 -7.28
CA LYS A 27 -3.65 19.08 -7.09
C LYS A 27 -3.15 19.42 -5.68
N LYS A 28 -3.51 20.61 -5.21
CA LYS A 28 -3.22 21.08 -3.85
C LYS A 28 -3.91 20.23 -2.78
N LEU A 29 -5.14 19.77 -3.02
CA LEU A 29 -5.84 18.89 -2.08
C LEU A 29 -5.17 17.51 -2.00
N CYS A 30 -4.76 16.95 -3.13
CA CYS A 30 -4.01 15.70 -3.17
C CYS A 30 -2.67 15.80 -2.42
N SER A 31 -1.95 16.93 -2.54
CA SER A 31 -0.67 17.13 -1.85
C SER A 31 -0.80 17.22 -0.32
N TYR A 32 -1.99 17.45 0.22
CA TYR A 32 -2.26 17.34 1.65
C TYR A 32 -2.81 15.97 2.06
N VAL A 33 -3.75 15.43 1.28
CA VAL A 33 -4.49 14.21 1.65
C VAL A 33 -3.61 12.97 1.56
N VAL A 34 -2.88 12.79 0.45
CA VAL A 34 -2.06 11.59 0.24
C VAL A 34 -0.97 11.46 1.31
N PRO A 35 -0.16 12.50 1.59
CA PRO A 35 0.91 12.39 2.58
C PRO A 35 0.39 12.19 4.00
N ALA A 36 -0.77 12.79 4.33
CA ALA A 36 -1.41 12.58 5.61
C ALA A 36 -1.85 11.12 5.81
N LEU A 37 -2.41 10.48 4.78
CA LEU A 37 -2.79 9.06 4.83
C LEU A 37 -1.56 8.15 4.94
N VAL A 38 -0.50 8.42 4.19
CA VAL A 38 0.78 7.67 4.27
C VAL A 38 1.37 7.79 5.68
N LYS A 39 1.39 9.00 6.24
CA LYS A 39 1.88 9.23 7.61
C LYS A 39 1.00 8.55 8.66
N ALA A 40 -0.32 8.54 8.48
CA ALA A 40 -1.24 7.82 9.36
C ALA A 40 -0.94 6.31 9.33
N LEU A 41 -0.79 5.72 8.14
CA LEU A 41 -0.46 4.31 7.98
C LEU A 41 0.85 3.93 8.67
N SER A 42 1.89 4.78 8.58
CA SER A 42 3.19 4.52 9.21
C SER A 42 3.14 4.44 10.75
N LYS A 43 2.10 5.01 11.36
CA LYS A 43 1.92 5.07 12.82
C LYS A 43 0.84 4.12 13.32
N GLU A 44 0.07 3.52 12.41
CA GLU A 44 -1.05 2.69 12.77
C GLU A 44 -0.57 1.33 13.28
N SER A 45 -1.11 0.92 14.43
CA SER A 45 -0.79 -0.37 15.06
C SER A 45 -1.93 -1.38 14.93
N LEU A 46 -3.16 -0.91 14.72
CA LEU A 46 -4.34 -1.76 14.59
C LEU A 46 -4.54 -2.17 13.12
N PRO A 47 -4.53 -3.48 12.81
CA PRO A 47 -4.60 -3.96 11.43
C PRO A 47 -5.90 -3.55 10.73
N GLU A 48 -7.03 -3.50 11.44
CA GLU A 48 -8.32 -3.10 10.87
C GLU A 48 -8.30 -1.64 10.44
N ILE A 49 -7.71 -0.75 11.25
CA ILE A 49 -7.57 0.65 10.89
C ILE A 49 -6.57 0.80 9.73
N ALA A 50 -5.48 0.04 9.73
CA ALA A 50 -4.51 0.03 8.64
C ALA A 50 -5.16 -0.37 7.30
N THR A 51 -6.06 -1.37 7.29
CA THR A 51 -6.81 -1.73 6.06
C THR A 51 -7.69 -0.59 5.55
N VAL A 52 -8.38 0.13 6.45
CA VAL A 52 -9.23 1.29 6.08
C VAL A 52 -8.40 2.44 5.53
N ILE A 53 -7.22 2.69 6.11
CA ILE A 53 -6.28 3.70 5.62
C ILE A 53 -5.75 3.29 4.23
N LEU A 54 -5.37 2.02 4.05
CA LEU A 54 -4.90 1.48 2.77
C LEU A 54 -5.98 1.56 1.68
N ASP A 55 -7.22 1.18 1.96
CA ASP A 55 -8.34 1.31 1.02
C ASP A 55 -8.60 2.77 0.64
N SER A 56 -8.55 3.66 1.63
CA SER A 56 -8.68 5.10 1.38
C SER A 56 -7.54 5.63 0.51
N LEU A 57 -6.31 5.17 0.75
CA LEU A 57 -5.12 5.56 0.00
C LEU A 57 -5.16 5.05 -1.44
N ASP A 58 -5.51 3.78 -1.65
CA ASP A 58 -5.70 3.17 -2.97
C ASP A 58 -6.75 3.93 -3.80
N GLU A 59 -7.90 4.24 -3.22
CA GLU A 59 -8.93 5.05 -3.87
C GLU A 59 -8.46 6.48 -4.17
N CYS A 60 -7.63 7.08 -3.31
CA CYS A 60 -7.04 8.39 -3.60
C CYS A 60 -6.07 8.31 -4.79
N MET A 61 -5.24 7.26 -4.86
CA MET A 61 -4.28 7.05 -5.96
C MET A 61 -4.95 6.90 -7.31
N LYS A 62 -6.07 6.16 -7.38
CA LYS A 62 -6.86 6.03 -8.62
C LYS A 62 -7.39 7.38 -9.13
N VAL A 63 -7.63 8.33 -8.23
CA VAL A 63 -8.17 9.64 -8.57
C VAL A 63 -7.06 10.63 -8.92
N SER A 64 -5.90 10.54 -8.27
CA SER A 64 -4.76 11.48 -8.34
C SER A 64 -3.77 11.19 -9.46
N GLU A 65 -4.26 10.89 -10.66
CA GLU A 65 -3.42 10.64 -11.84
C GLU A 65 -2.43 11.80 -12.05
N HIS A 66 -1.13 11.50 -11.91
CA HIS A 66 0.00 12.43 -12.10
C HIS A 66 0.09 13.63 -11.13
N VAL A 67 -0.35 13.47 -9.88
CA VAL A 67 -0.31 14.58 -8.90
C VAL A 67 0.87 14.53 -7.92
N LEU A 68 1.45 13.36 -7.66
CA LEU A 68 2.52 13.23 -6.68
C LEU A 68 3.87 13.68 -7.25
N ASP A 69 4.58 14.51 -6.49
CA ASP A 69 5.98 14.82 -6.75
C ASP A 69 6.90 13.66 -6.34
N GLU A 70 8.20 13.82 -6.59
CA GLU A 70 9.20 12.78 -6.31
C GLU A 70 9.33 12.46 -4.83
N ASP A 71 9.28 13.47 -3.95
CA ASP A 71 9.41 13.31 -2.50
C ASP A 71 8.20 12.58 -1.91
N GLN A 72 6.99 12.91 -2.36
CA GLN A 72 5.77 12.22 -1.94
C GLN A 72 5.74 10.78 -2.45
N THR A 73 6.23 10.56 -3.67
CA THR A 73 6.35 9.21 -4.23
C THR A 73 7.34 8.37 -3.43
N ASP A 74 8.49 8.93 -3.07
CA ASP A 74 9.48 8.26 -2.24
C ASP A 74 8.93 7.90 -0.84
N LEU A 75 8.25 8.83 -0.19
CA LEU A 75 7.62 8.61 1.11
C LEU A 75 6.54 7.52 1.06
N PHE A 76 5.71 7.54 0.01
CA PHE A 76 4.70 6.51 -0.23
C PHE A 76 5.35 5.14 -0.38
N LEU A 77 6.31 5.00 -1.28
CA LEU A 77 6.98 3.73 -1.56
C LEU A 77 7.65 3.16 -0.30
N LYS A 78 8.41 4.00 0.41
CA LYS A 78 9.07 3.60 1.67
C LYS A 78 8.07 3.09 2.70
N THR A 79 6.94 3.76 2.84
CA THR A 79 5.93 3.41 3.84
C THR A 79 5.24 2.09 3.50
N ILE A 80 4.79 1.92 2.25
CA ILE A 80 4.14 0.66 1.82
C ILE A 80 5.14 -0.50 1.88
N MET A 81 6.38 -0.29 1.46
CA MET A 81 7.43 -1.32 1.58
C MET A 81 7.68 -1.72 3.04
N ASN A 82 7.72 -0.76 3.97
CA ASN A 82 7.86 -1.05 5.39
C ASN A 82 6.68 -1.87 5.93
N VAL A 83 5.45 -1.57 5.51
CA VAL A 83 4.25 -2.36 5.89
C VAL A 83 4.39 -3.80 5.41
N LEU A 84 4.74 -4.01 4.14
CA LEU A 84 4.96 -5.35 3.57
C LEU A 84 6.10 -6.10 4.27
N GLN A 85 7.20 -5.42 4.55
CA GLN A 85 8.36 -5.98 5.26
C GLN A 85 8.02 -6.40 6.68
N LYS A 86 7.34 -5.54 7.45
CA LYS A 86 6.95 -5.81 8.83
C LYS A 86 6.16 -7.11 8.93
N ILE A 87 5.15 -7.27 8.07
CA ILE A 87 4.28 -8.46 8.05
C ILE A 87 5.07 -9.70 7.60
N SER A 88 5.93 -9.58 6.58
CA SER A 88 6.78 -10.70 6.11
C SER A 88 7.83 -11.16 7.14
N SER A 89 8.32 -10.25 7.99
CA SER A 89 9.29 -10.57 9.04
C SER A 89 8.64 -11.26 10.23
N LEU A 90 7.39 -10.88 10.54
CA LEU A 90 6.61 -11.48 11.60
C LEU A 90 6.21 -12.92 11.26
N SER A 91 5.87 -13.19 10.00
CA SER A 91 5.60 -14.55 9.53
C SER A 91 6.84 -15.45 9.60
N LYS A 92 8.03 -14.96 9.19
CA LYS A 92 9.29 -15.73 9.31
C LYS A 92 9.74 -15.99 10.75
N SER A 93 9.59 -15.01 11.64
CA SER A 93 9.95 -15.16 13.06
C SER A 93 9.11 -16.22 13.77
N ARG A 94 7.86 -16.42 13.33
CA ARG A 94 6.93 -17.41 13.90
C ARG A 94 7.20 -18.83 13.35
N VAL A 95 7.58 -18.97 12.08
CA VAL A 95 7.97 -20.28 11.49
C VAL A 95 9.18 -20.90 12.20
N GLY A 96 10.12 -20.08 12.70
CA GLY A 96 11.26 -20.57 13.49
C GLY A 96 10.91 -21.06 14.91
N ALA A 97 9.70 -20.82 15.41
CA ALA A 97 9.24 -21.22 16.74
C ALA A 97 8.31 -22.45 16.75
N VAL A 98 7.98 -23.00 15.58
CA VAL A 98 6.99 -24.10 15.40
C VAL A 98 7.63 -25.49 15.48
N GLU A 99 8.85 -25.64 16.00
CA GLU A 99 9.40 -26.98 16.31
C GLU A 99 9.01 -27.51 17.71
N GLY A 100 8.18 -26.80 18.46
CA GLY A 100 7.72 -27.27 19.76
C GLY A 100 6.35 -26.73 20.16
N ILE A 101 5.41 -27.67 20.30
CA ILE A 101 4.11 -27.56 20.99
C ILE A 101 2.90 -27.31 20.05
N ASN A 102 2.11 -28.37 19.91
CA ASN A 102 0.77 -28.39 19.33
C ASN A 102 -0.25 -27.56 20.17
N GLN A 103 -1.30 -27.13 19.48
CA GLN A 103 -2.64 -26.70 19.95
C GLN A 103 -2.97 -25.21 20.09
N THR A 104 -3.69 -24.73 19.06
CA THR A 104 -5.06 -24.21 19.16
C THR A 104 -5.26 -22.79 19.71
N LEU A 105 -5.14 -21.82 18.79
CA LEU A 105 -6.15 -20.79 18.53
C LEU A 105 -6.18 -20.58 17.01
N PRO A 106 -7.33 -20.43 16.33
CA PRO A 106 -7.32 -19.95 14.96
C PRO A 106 -6.77 -18.52 14.98
N ASP A 107 -5.50 -18.35 14.64
CA ASP A 107 -4.93 -17.42 13.65
C ASP A 107 -5.74 -16.17 13.19
N GLU A 108 -6.63 -15.59 14.01
CA GLU A 108 -7.38 -14.37 13.67
C GLU A 108 -6.44 -13.19 13.45
N GLU A 109 -5.43 -13.03 14.31
CA GLU A 109 -4.35 -12.05 14.16
C GLU A 109 -3.56 -12.28 12.86
N ASN A 110 -3.27 -13.55 12.52
CA ASN A 110 -2.61 -13.93 11.26
C ASN A 110 -3.47 -13.57 10.04
N GLY A 111 -4.80 -13.76 10.13
CA GLY A 111 -5.75 -13.40 9.10
C GLY A 111 -5.88 -11.89 8.88
N GLU A 112 -5.80 -11.09 9.94
CA GLU A 112 -5.84 -9.62 9.85
C GLU A 112 -4.55 -9.03 9.30
N GLU A 113 -3.40 -9.53 9.73
CA GLU A 113 -2.10 -9.13 9.18
C GLU A 113 -1.98 -9.48 7.70
N GLN A 114 -2.46 -10.65 7.29
CA GLN A 114 -2.51 -11.03 5.87
C GLN A 114 -3.43 -10.11 5.06
N LYS A 115 -4.59 -9.71 5.59
CA LYS A 115 -5.46 -8.71 4.93
C LYS A 115 -4.75 -7.38 4.74
N VAL A 116 -4.00 -6.91 5.74
CA VAL A 116 -3.20 -5.68 5.61
C VAL A 116 -2.14 -5.83 4.52
N TYR A 117 -1.49 -6.99 4.44
CA TYR A 117 -0.52 -7.30 3.39
C TYR A 117 -1.16 -7.26 2.00
N ASP A 118 -2.28 -7.96 1.81
CA ASP A 118 -2.98 -8.02 0.52
C ASP A 118 -3.42 -6.61 0.08
N LYS A 119 -3.97 -5.81 1.01
CA LYS A 119 -4.34 -4.42 0.74
C LYS A 119 -3.16 -3.53 0.41
N ALA A 120 -2.01 -3.72 1.07
CA ALA A 120 -0.78 -2.99 0.76
C ALA A 120 -0.24 -3.37 -0.63
N ALA A 121 -0.32 -4.66 -0.99
CA ALA A 121 0.07 -5.15 -2.32
C ALA A 121 -0.86 -4.63 -3.42
N ASP A 122 -2.17 -4.58 -3.18
CA ASP A 122 -3.16 -3.99 -4.08
C ASP A 122 -2.89 -2.50 -4.28
N CYS A 123 -2.65 -1.75 -3.20
CA CYS A 123 -2.32 -0.33 -3.25
C CYS A 123 -1.04 -0.06 -4.06
N MET A 124 0.00 -0.89 -3.85
CA MET A 124 1.24 -0.84 -4.64
C MET A 124 0.97 -1.12 -6.13
N THR A 125 0.15 -2.13 -6.42
CA THR A 125 -0.21 -2.50 -7.80
C THR A 125 -0.97 -1.37 -8.50
N THR A 126 -1.91 -0.73 -7.81
CA THR A 126 -2.62 0.46 -8.32
C THR A 126 -1.65 1.59 -8.58
N PHE A 127 -0.71 1.86 -7.66
CA PHE A 127 0.29 2.91 -7.84
C PHE A 127 1.12 2.69 -9.12
N ILE A 128 1.67 1.49 -9.31
CA ILE A 128 2.46 1.13 -10.49
C ILE A 128 1.62 1.31 -11.77
N ARG A 129 0.36 0.88 -11.76
CA ARG A 129 -0.55 0.98 -12.90
C ARG A 129 -0.86 2.42 -13.27
N THR A 130 -1.19 3.26 -12.29
CA THR A 130 -1.58 4.67 -12.48
C THR A 130 -0.38 5.53 -12.89
N HIS A 131 0.81 5.24 -12.36
CA HIS A 131 2.01 6.04 -12.61
C HIS A 131 2.97 5.43 -13.63
N LYS A 132 2.56 4.41 -14.39
CA LYS A 132 3.43 3.61 -15.29
C LYS A 132 4.37 4.42 -16.19
N ASN A 133 3.94 5.60 -16.65
CA ASN A 133 4.71 6.46 -17.55
C ASN A 133 5.78 7.29 -16.83
N THR A 134 5.59 7.58 -15.54
CA THR A 134 6.50 8.37 -14.70
C THR A 134 7.19 7.51 -13.64
N PHE A 135 6.97 6.19 -13.66
CA PHE A 135 7.45 5.24 -12.67
C PHE A 135 8.93 4.83 -12.86
N SER A 136 9.49 5.03 -14.06
CA SER A 136 10.86 4.63 -14.41
C SER A 136 11.94 4.95 -13.36
N PRO A 137 12.04 6.19 -12.81
CA PRO A 137 13.07 6.52 -11.82
C PRO A 137 12.93 5.78 -10.49
N PHE A 138 11.78 5.16 -10.21
CA PHE A 138 11.49 4.49 -8.95
C PHE A 138 11.72 2.97 -8.99
N ILE A 139 11.94 2.38 -10.18
CA ILE A 139 12.08 0.92 -10.34
C ILE A 139 13.16 0.34 -9.41
N GLY A 140 14.32 0.99 -9.32
CA GLY A 140 15.42 0.54 -8.45
C GLY A 140 15.03 0.50 -6.96
N LYS A 141 14.13 1.38 -6.53
CA LYS A 141 13.62 1.41 -5.15
C LYS A 141 12.63 0.28 -4.87
N LEU A 142 11.93 -0.23 -5.89
CA LEU A 142 10.99 -1.35 -5.74
C LEU A 142 11.63 -2.73 -5.85
N ALA A 143 12.86 -2.86 -6.34
CA ALA A 143 13.52 -4.16 -6.46
C ALA A 143 13.48 -5.00 -5.16
N PRO A 144 13.76 -4.44 -3.96
CA PRO A 144 13.62 -5.20 -2.71
C PRO A 144 12.19 -5.63 -2.41
N CYS A 145 11.19 -4.86 -2.85
CA CYS A 145 9.78 -5.19 -2.66
C CYS A 145 9.32 -6.34 -3.58
N ILE A 146 9.80 -6.34 -4.82
CA ILE A 146 9.52 -7.39 -5.80
C ILE A 146 10.15 -8.72 -5.34
N GLU A 147 11.37 -8.67 -4.81
CA GLU A 147 12.02 -9.84 -4.19
C GLU A 147 11.19 -10.40 -3.03
N LEU A 148 10.67 -9.54 -2.13
CA LEU A 148 9.84 -9.95 -1.00
C LEU A 148 8.52 -10.61 -1.47
N MET A 149 7.84 -10.02 -2.46
CA MET A 149 6.60 -10.60 -3.02
C MET A 149 6.87 -11.95 -3.68
N TRP A 150 8.00 -12.12 -4.37
CA TRP A 150 8.38 -13.38 -5.00
C TRP A 150 8.70 -14.49 -4.00
N VAL A 151 9.36 -14.15 -2.89
CA VAL A 151 9.67 -15.12 -1.83
C VAL A 151 8.40 -15.57 -1.12
N SER A 152 7.44 -14.66 -0.88
CA SER A 152 6.12 -15.02 -0.32
C SER A 152 5.34 -15.97 -1.24
N LEU A 153 5.40 -15.78 -2.56
CA LEU A 153 4.80 -16.72 -3.53
C LEU A 153 5.46 -18.11 -3.48
N ASN A 154 6.80 -18.16 -3.40
CA ASN A 154 7.53 -19.43 -3.33
C ASN A 154 7.30 -20.18 -2.02
N ILE A 155 7.14 -19.49 -0.89
CA ILE A 155 6.83 -20.12 0.40
C ILE A 155 5.42 -20.74 0.37
N LEU A 156 4.43 -20.08 -0.25
CA LEU A 156 3.09 -20.66 -0.43
C LEU A 156 3.10 -21.92 -1.32
N PHE A 157 3.92 -21.93 -2.38
CA PHE A 157 4.08 -23.08 -3.27
C PHE A 157 4.86 -24.23 -2.63
N CYS A 158 5.87 -23.94 -1.79
CA CYS A 158 6.58 -24.96 -1.02
C CYS A 158 5.68 -25.59 0.07
N SER A 159 4.80 -24.81 0.72
CA SER A 159 3.86 -25.33 1.72
C SER A 159 2.75 -26.21 1.13
N HIS A 160 2.51 -26.16 -0.19
CA HIS A 160 1.56 -27.03 -0.91
C HIS A 160 2.23 -28.16 -1.71
N SER A 161 3.56 -28.29 -1.63
CA SER A 161 4.29 -29.38 -2.27
C SER A 161 4.68 -30.48 -1.27
N VAL A 162 3.70 -31.00 -0.52
CA VAL A 162 3.79 -32.38 -0.04
C VAL A 162 3.13 -33.24 -1.09
N ILE A 163 3.87 -33.51 -2.17
CA ILE A 163 3.52 -34.57 -3.12
C ILE A 163 4.16 -35.85 -2.56
N PRO A 164 3.38 -36.87 -2.16
CA PRO A 164 3.94 -38.15 -1.75
C PRO A 164 4.49 -38.89 -2.98
N TRP A 165 5.58 -39.62 -2.73
CA TRP A 165 6.30 -40.48 -3.67
C TRP A 165 5.41 -41.53 -4.36
#